data_AF-A0A4Q2DIT3-F1
#
_entry.id   AF-A0A4Q2DIT3-F1
#
_cell.length_a   1.000
_cell.length_b   1.000
_cell.length_c   1.000
_cell.angle_alpha   90.00
_cell.angle_beta   90.00
_cell.angle_gamma   90.00
#
_symmetry.space_group_name_H-M   'P 1'
#
loop_
_entity.id
_entity.type
_entity.pdbx_description
1 polymer ?
#
loop_
_entity_poly.entity_id
_entity_poly.type
_entity_poly.pdbx_seq_one_letter_code
_entity_poly.pdbx_strand_id
1 'polypeptide(L)'
;MSMSISIHPVSQYLDMYGEPDASTAYSLSGVVRVSVSSPYSLFERRRTAKLLLQSLSLTFEGQSEIYTHDTDYSALRLCAITRELAPSHPMEFTNEGHEEDSDPCQWDIVFNLPIPGWLPSSATLGMEDIGIRYGLYATAKFINLDSEQSASSWSFATFCTPFRSRIRSIDSRKQITLRRYILPPHVNRPTTGVVNYLVNSHSPSEKTDGKKRIPADVLSKIQVLASVPEDVDVEAKSVPITVRLRTKDLAVAECNRLQVTEVGINIVQQERWRYRPSVSCLAQFPLPPREMQPPTVPLRDPHPISGIYDVGLYLGREHSESVCRTFTLLPSKDAGKYQLSEDNYAFATDAEQGDNPTWYTMETQIPFVHTSPADLDLDTEDWAGPAVIRPSSSSPLFSVSHTLAISLTFSYDVPDSDERARERLNFNIPLSFGCYLPSTPSVGSSPSILRPSDEAQPVNHGNSTESSHPAFESPFSNLPSYSQLYDDNGDRKIDLSIPLPLYTPREETSKDENHGNMEYSSPTCPEEKNTTCLLVDTIP
;
A
#
# COMPACT_ATOMS: atom_id res chain seq x y z
N MET A 1 6.90 29.99 -25.10
CA MET A 1 7.60 28.96 -25.91
C MET A 1 6.62 28.46 -26.96
N SER A 2 7.07 28.08 -28.16
CA SER A 2 6.16 27.59 -29.21
C SER A 2 5.61 26.20 -28.93
N MET A 3 6.21 25.45 -27.99
CA MET A 3 5.78 24.11 -27.57
C MET A 3 5.61 24.08 -26.05
N SER A 4 4.58 23.37 -25.58
CA SER A 4 4.41 22.95 -24.19
C SER A 4 3.98 21.49 -24.13
N ILE A 5 4.30 20.80 -23.04
CA ILE A 5 3.82 19.43 -22.80
C ILE A 5 3.14 19.31 -21.43
N SER A 6 2.09 18.51 -21.35
CA SER A 6 1.36 18.22 -20.09
C SER A 6 0.97 16.76 -20.00
N ILE A 7 0.97 16.22 -18.77
CA ILE A 7 0.66 14.81 -18.51
C ILE A 7 -0.74 14.73 -17.88
N HIS A 8 -1.61 13.93 -18.48
CA HIS A 8 -2.99 13.72 -18.06
C HIS A 8 -3.22 12.22 -17.82
N PRO A 9 -2.88 11.69 -16.64
CA PRO A 9 -3.23 10.32 -16.28
C PRO A 9 -4.75 10.19 -16.17
N VAL A 10 -5.30 9.00 -16.44
CA VAL A 10 -6.74 8.72 -16.27
C VAL A 10 -7.18 8.94 -14.82
N SER A 11 -6.31 8.57 -13.87
CA SER A 11 -6.48 8.83 -12.45
C SER A 11 -5.17 9.34 -11.85
N GLN A 12 -5.27 10.25 -10.89
CA GLN A 12 -4.12 10.70 -10.08
C GLN A 12 -3.79 9.69 -8.98
N TYR A 13 -4.70 8.74 -8.73
CA TYR A 13 -4.56 7.68 -7.75
C TYR A 13 -4.36 6.35 -8.45
N LEU A 14 -3.44 5.54 -7.94
CA LEU A 14 -3.30 4.14 -8.33
C LEU A 14 -3.61 3.28 -7.11
N ASP A 15 -4.76 2.63 -7.16
CA ASP A 15 -5.27 1.79 -6.08
C ASP A 15 -4.74 0.36 -6.24
N MET A 16 -3.95 -0.06 -5.26
CA MET A 16 -3.39 -1.41 -5.14
C MET A 16 -4.13 -2.20 -4.09
N TYR A 17 -4.16 -3.52 -4.24
CA TYR A 17 -4.92 -4.43 -3.39
C TYR A 17 -4.04 -5.56 -2.85
N GLY A 18 -4.30 -5.95 -1.61
CA GLY A 18 -3.58 -6.99 -0.90
C GLY A 18 -2.17 -6.58 -0.47
N GLU A 19 -1.41 -7.58 -0.05
CA GLU A 19 -0.02 -7.40 0.37
C GLU A 19 0.90 -6.98 -0.80
N PRO A 20 2.05 -6.34 -0.53
CA PRO A 20 3.05 -6.06 -1.55
C PRO A 20 3.55 -7.35 -2.24
N ASP A 21 3.32 -7.45 -3.54
CA ASP A 21 3.71 -8.63 -4.33
C ASP A 21 4.50 -8.22 -5.58
N ALA A 22 5.73 -8.74 -5.68
CA ALA A 22 6.64 -8.47 -6.79
C ALA A 22 6.22 -9.15 -8.11
N SER A 23 5.34 -10.16 -8.04
CA SER A 23 4.82 -10.87 -9.20
C SER A 23 3.66 -10.14 -9.90
N THR A 24 3.06 -9.15 -9.22
CA THR A 24 1.89 -8.42 -9.74
C THR A 24 2.26 -7.08 -10.37
N ALA A 25 1.39 -6.59 -11.26
CA ALA A 25 1.51 -5.27 -11.85
C ALA A 25 0.14 -4.61 -12.01
N TYR A 26 0.13 -3.29 -11.92
CA TYR A 26 -1.03 -2.41 -12.04
C TYR A 26 -0.86 -1.49 -13.25
N SER A 27 -1.95 -1.18 -13.96
CA SER A 27 -1.89 -0.32 -15.14
C SER A 27 -2.04 1.14 -14.75
N LEU A 28 -1.06 1.97 -15.11
CA LEU A 28 -1.17 3.44 -15.06
C LEU A 28 -1.22 3.98 -16.49
N SER A 29 -2.39 4.45 -16.90
CA SER A 29 -2.64 4.92 -18.26
C SER A 29 -3.09 6.38 -18.31
N GLY A 30 -3.01 6.98 -19.50
CA GLY A 30 -3.36 8.39 -19.72
C GLY A 30 -2.87 8.90 -21.06
N VAL A 31 -2.79 10.23 -21.18
CA VAL A 31 -2.24 10.91 -22.35
C VAL A 31 -1.15 11.91 -21.96
N VAL A 32 -0.12 12.03 -22.80
CA VAL A 32 0.78 13.16 -22.81
C VAL A 32 0.35 14.08 -23.94
N ARG A 33 -0.05 15.30 -23.59
CA ARG A 33 -0.50 16.31 -24.53
C ARG A 33 0.67 17.18 -24.93
N VAL A 34 0.91 17.29 -26.22
CA VAL A 34 1.82 18.25 -26.83
C VAL A 34 0.99 19.39 -27.38
N SER A 35 1.28 20.62 -26.98
CA SER A 35 0.59 21.81 -27.48
C SER A 35 1.57 22.70 -28.21
N VAL A 36 1.20 23.15 -29.41
CA VAL A 36 1.98 24.07 -30.24
C VAL A 36 1.21 25.36 -30.43
N SER A 37 1.86 26.48 -30.12
CA SER A 37 1.31 27.82 -30.29
C SER A 37 2.24 28.68 -31.14
N SER A 38 1.65 29.57 -31.94
CA SER A 38 2.41 30.59 -32.64
C SER A 38 3.15 31.47 -31.62
N PRO A 39 4.45 31.75 -31.83
CA PRO A 39 5.17 32.67 -30.96
C PRO A 39 4.52 34.05 -30.98
N TYR A 40 4.19 34.59 -29.81
CA TYR A 40 3.61 35.91 -29.70
C TYR A 40 4.65 36.99 -30.03
N SER A 41 4.37 37.84 -31.01
CA SER A 41 5.18 39.01 -31.36
C SER A 41 4.29 40.25 -31.39
N LEU A 42 4.67 41.31 -30.65
CA LEU A 42 3.89 42.55 -30.57
C LEU A 42 3.95 43.39 -31.85
N PHE A 43 4.93 43.13 -32.72
CA PHE A 43 5.20 43.93 -33.92
C PHE A 43 5.11 43.13 -35.21
N GLU A 44 4.80 41.84 -35.14
CA GLU A 44 4.85 40.95 -36.28
C GLU A 44 3.61 40.05 -36.32
N ARG A 45 3.09 39.81 -37.53
CA ARG A 45 1.95 38.91 -37.73
C ARG A 45 2.29 37.53 -37.16
N ARG A 46 1.30 36.87 -36.54
CA ARG A 46 1.46 35.49 -36.06
C ARG A 46 1.94 34.62 -37.22
N ARG A 47 3.05 33.92 -36.99
CA ARG A 47 3.65 33.00 -37.97
C ARG A 47 3.26 31.58 -37.61
N THR A 48 3.14 30.73 -38.63
CA THR A 48 3.07 29.28 -38.47
C THR A 48 4.29 28.82 -37.67
N ALA A 49 4.07 27.98 -36.66
CA ALA A 49 5.09 27.27 -35.92
C ALA A 49 5.23 25.87 -36.50
N LYS A 50 6.45 25.50 -36.90
CA LYS A 50 6.83 24.17 -37.40
C LYS A 50 7.89 23.58 -36.50
N LEU A 51 7.54 22.50 -35.82
CA LEU A 51 8.40 21.80 -34.87
C LEU A 51 8.58 20.36 -35.29
N LEU A 52 9.79 19.84 -35.19
CA LEU A 52 10.08 18.44 -35.45
C LEU A 52 10.36 17.74 -34.12
N LEU A 53 9.41 16.96 -33.61
CA LEU A 53 9.59 16.13 -32.43
C LEU A 53 10.52 14.96 -32.75
N GLN A 54 11.61 14.85 -32.00
CA GLN A 54 12.60 13.79 -32.14
C GLN A 54 12.38 12.64 -31.17
N SER A 55 11.96 12.92 -29.94
CA SER A 55 11.66 11.92 -28.93
C SER A 55 10.74 12.48 -27.87
N LEU A 56 9.87 11.63 -27.32
CA LEU A 56 8.98 11.88 -26.21
C LEU A 56 9.05 10.64 -25.31
N SER A 57 9.74 10.78 -24.19
CA SER A 57 9.86 9.73 -23.18
C SER A 57 9.02 10.06 -21.97
N LEU A 58 8.37 9.06 -21.40
CA LEU A 58 7.65 9.15 -20.14
C LEU A 58 8.32 8.22 -19.13
N THR A 59 8.72 8.77 -17.99
CA THR A 59 9.28 8.01 -16.86
C THR A 59 8.30 8.05 -15.69
N PHE A 60 7.92 6.88 -15.18
CA PHE A 60 7.35 6.75 -13.83
C PHE A 60 8.50 6.49 -12.85
N GLU A 61 8.67 7.36 -11.86
CA GLU A 61 9.67 7.19 -10.80
C GLU A 61 8.98 7.19 -9.44
N GLY A 62 9.36 6.22 -8.62
CA GLY A 62 9.00 6.14 -7.20
C GLY A 62 10.24 6.35 -6.36
N GLN A 63 10.10 7.12 -5.27
CA GLN A 63 11.19 7.42 -4.36
C GLN A 63 10.73 7.35 -2.91
N SER A 64 11.66 7.00 -2.03
CA SER A 64 11.52 7.04 -0.58
C SER A 64 12.59 7.95 -0.03
N GLU A 65 12.18 8.95 0.71
CA GLU A 65 13.05 9.91 1.36
C GLU A 65 12.68 9.94 2.84
N ILE A 66 13.68 9.97 3.71
CA ILE A 66 13.50 10.14 5.15
C ILE A 66 14.50 11.17 5.67
N TYR A 67 14.14 11.80 6.78
CA TYR A 67 15.00 12.69 7.51
C TYR A 67 14.73 12.49 9.00
N THR A 68 15.78 12.17 9.76
CA THR A 68 15.74 12.17 11.22
C THR A 68 17.05 12.76 11.73
N HIS A 69 17.05 13.23 12.98
CA HIS A 69 18.26 13.78 13.60
C HIS A 69 19.37 12.73 13.80
N ASP A 70 19.02 11.44 13.93
CA ASP A 70 19.97 10.35 14.18
C ASP A 70 20.42 9.61 12.91
N THR A 71 19.60 9.59 11.86
CA THR A 71 19.89 8.89 10.59
C THR A 71 20.32 9.83 9.48
N ASP A 72 20.24 11.14 9.69
CA ASP A 72 20.36 12.16 8.66
C ASP A 72 19.35 11.98 7.51
N TYR A 73 19.52 12.76 6.44
CA TYR A 73 18.77 12.60 5.21
C TYR A 73 19.21 11.33 4.47
N SER A 74 18.25 10.49 4.11
CA SER A 74 18.47 9.34 3.23
C SER A 74 17.41 9.29 2.15
N ALA A 75 17.86 8.97 0.94
CA ALA A 75 17.05 8.93 -0.26
C ALA A 75 17.31 7.64 -1.04
N LEU A 76 16.23 7.04 -1.54
CA LEU A 76 16.26 5.79 -2.29
C LEU A 76 15.26 5.85 -3.44
N ARG A 77 15.70 5.49 -4.63
CA ARG A 77 14.82 5.25 -5.78
C ARG A 77 14.20 3.87 -5.63
N LEU A 78 12.87 3.82 -5.51
CA LEU A 78 12.10 2.58 -5.40
C LEU A 78 11.95 1.88 -6.75
N CYS A 79 11.68 2.66 -7.81
CA CYS A 79 11.59 2.17 -9.18
C CYS A 79 11.79 3.31 -10.17
N ALA A 80 12.22 2.99 -11.40
CA ALA A 80 12.21 3.91 -12.53
C ALA A 80 11.84 3.16 -13.81
N ILE A 81 10.68 3.48 -14.37
CA ILE A 81 10.12 2.81 -15.55
C ILE A 81 10.01 3.83 -16.64
N THR A 82 10.84 3.72 -17.68
CA THR A 82 10.86 4.67 -18.79
C THR A 82 10.30 4.00 -20.05
N ARG A 83 9.36 4.69 -20.70
CA ARG A 83 8.79 4.29 -21.97
C ARG A 83 8.94 5.42 -22.98
N GLU A 84 9.47 5.12 -24.14
CA GLU A 84 9.41 6.01 -25.29
C GLU A 84 8.00 5.93 -25.89
N LEU A 85 7.27 7.05 -25.88
CA LEU A 85 5.89 7.13 -26.35
C LEU A 85 5.81 7.48 -27.84
N ALA A 86 6.69 8.37 -28.28
CA ALA A 86 6.80 8.78 -29.66
C ALA A 86 8.21 9.35 -29.91
N PRO A 87 8.74 9.34 -31.13
CA PRO A 87 8.35 8.52 -32.25
C PRO A 87 9.48 7.56 -32.70
N SER A 88 9.09 6.54 -33.46
CA SER A 88 10.03 5.67 -34.20
C SER A 88 10.73 6.41 -35.35
N HIS A 89 10.16 7.53 -35.81
CA HIS A 89 10.69 8.45 -36.83
C HIS A 89 10.28 9.88 -36.48
N PRO A 90 11.12 10.91 -36.72
CA PRO A 90 10.78 12.29 -36.37
C PRO A 90 9.41 12.74 -36.89
N MET A 91 8.62 13.40 -36.04
CA MET A 91 7.24 13.81 -36.32
C MET A 91 7.12 15.33 -36.38
N GLU A 92 6.57 15.86 -37.47
CA GLU A 92 6.33 17.30 -37.61
C GLU A 92 5.01 17.70 -36.93
N PHE A 93 5.08 18.67 -36.02
CA PHE A 93 3.94 19.37 -35.45
C PHE A 93 3.87 20.77 -36.03
N THR A 94 2.71 21.11 -36.58
CA THR A 94 2.46 22.42 -37.19
C THR A 94 1.08 22.93 -36.82
N ASN A 95 0.96 24.24 -36.67
CA ASN A 95 -0.33 24.94 -36.57
C ASN A 95 -0.68 25.69 -37.88
N GLU A 96 -0.22 25.19 -39.02
CA GLU A 96 -0.53 25.76 -40.33
C GLU A 96 -2.05 25.83 -40.55
N GLY A 97 -2.55 27.03 -40.90
CA GLY A 97 -3.98 27.31 -41.04
C GLY A 97 -4.72 27.65 -39.73
N HIS A 98 -4.04 27.56 -38.60
CA HIS A 98 -4.54 27.87 -37.26
C HIS A 98 -3.65 28.90 -36.54
N GLU A 99 -3.02 29.81 -37.30
CA GLU A 99 -2.10 30.80 -36.73
C GLU A 99 -2.82 31.87 -35.89
N GLU A 100 -4.04 32.21 -36.27
CA GLU A 100 -4.85 33.26 -35.64
C GLU A 100 -5.69 32.73 -34.47
N ASP A 101 -5.75 31.41 -34.27
CA ASP A 101 -6.53 30.80 -33.19
C ASP A 101 -5.93 31.19 -31.82
N SER A 102 -6.79 31.43 -30.83
CA SER A 102 -6.34 31.68 -29.45
C SER A 102 -5.79 30.42 -28.80
N ASP A 103 -6.30 29.28 -29.22
CA ASP A 103 -6.02 27.99 -28.60
C ASP A 103 -4.86 27.31 -29.33
N PRO A 104 -3.93 26.68 -28.61
CA PRO A 104 -2.83 25.97 -29.24
C PRO A 104 -3.34 24.71 -29.96
N CYS A 105 -2.70 24.32 -31.06
CA CYS A 105 -2.92 23.00 -31.65
C CYS A 105 -2.41 21.92 -30.69
N GLN A 106 -3.17 20.84 -30.52
CA GLN A 106 -2.89 19.81 -29.51
C GLN A 106 -2.81 18.42 -30.14
N TRP A 107 -1.84 17.63 -29.68
CA TRP A 107 -1.69 16.22 -30.02
C TRP A 107 -1.64 15.42 -28.72
N ASP A 108 -2.51 14.43 -28.60
CA ASP A 108 -2.59 13.55 -27.44
C ASP A 108 -1.90 12.21 -27.74
N ILE A 109 -0.83 11.91 -27.01
CA ILE A 109 -0.08 10.66 -27.13
C ILE A 109 -0.46 9.77 -25.95
N VAL A 110 -1.15 8.66 -26.22
CA VAL A 110 -1.61 7.71 -25.20
C VAL A 110 -0.44 6.92 -24.60
N PHE A 111 -0.48 6.69 -23.30
CA PHE A 111 0.45 5.80 -22.60
C PHE A 111 -0.27 4.78 -21.72
N ASN A 112 0.41 3.66 -21.48
CA ASN A 112 0.06 2.66 -20.48
C ASN A 112 1.37 2.10 -19.88
N LEU A 113 1.58 2.27 -18.59
CA LEU A 113 2.77 1.81 -17.87
C LEU A 113 2.38 0.67 -16.91
N PRO A 114 3.07 -0.48 -16.96
CA PRO A 114 2.92 -1.54 -15.97
C PRO A 114 3.70 -1.17 -14.70
N ILE A 115 2.98 -0.85 -13.63
CA ILE A 115 3.53 -0.43 -12.33
C ILE A 115 3.65 -1.65 -11.41
N PRO A 116 4.84 -1.98 -10.88
CA PRO A 116 5.03 -3.12 -10.00
C PRO A 116 4.12 -3.08 -8.77
N GLY A 117 3.47 -4.20 -8.47
CA GLY A 117 2.51 -4.31 -7.39
C GLY A 117 3.11 -4.45 -5.99
N TRP A 118 4.44 -4.50 -5.87
CA TRP A 118 5.14 -4.48 -4.58
C TRP A 118 5.35 -3.06 -4.03
N LEU A 119 5.13 -2.01 -4.84
CA LEU A 119 5.44 -0.66 -4.42
C LEU A 119 4.63 -0.26 -3.16
N PRO A 120 5.28 0.37 -2.17
CA PRO A 120 4.58 0.84 -0.98
C PRO A 120 3.56 1.93 -1.33
N SER A 121 2.58 2.16 -0.45
CA SER A 121 1.66 3.28 -0.60
C SER A 121 2.41 4.62 -0.45
N SER A 122 1.91 5.66 -1.10
CA SER A 122 2.37 7.02 -0.85
C SER A 122 2.17 7.38 0.63
N ALA A 123 3.19 8.01 1.22
CA ALA A 123 3.18 8.37 2.63
C ALA A 123 3.95 9.68 2.83
N THR A 124 3.42 10.56 3.67
CA THR A 124 4.08 11.76 4.15
C THR A 124 4.47 11.58 5.61
N LEU A 125 5.70 11.99 5.95
CA LEU A 125 6.35 11.78 7.24
C LEU A 125 6.81 13.15 7.78
N GLY A 126 6.24 13.62 8.90
CA GLY A 126 6.69 14.88 9.54
C GLY A 126 6.77 16.08 8.61
N MET A 127 7.97 16.65 8.46
CA MET A 127 8.29 17.80 7.61
C MET A 127 7.58 17.72 6.25
N GLU A 128 7.03 18.86 5.80
CA GLU A 128 6.20 18.93 4.60
C GLU A 128 6.85 18.20 3.41
N ASP A 129 6.10 17.26 2.83
CA ASP A 129 6.42 16.51 1.62
C ASP A 129 7.60 15.50 1.64
N ILE A 130 8.20 15.18 2.79
CA ILE A 130 9.14 14.05 2.86
C ILE A 130 8.41 12.71 3.08
N GLY A 131 8.93 11.63 2.49
CA GLY A 131 8.35 10.30 2.59
C GLY A 131 8.39 9.53 1.28
N ILE A 132 7.31 8.81 0.96
CA ILE A 132 7.20 7.94 -0.21
C ILE A 132 6.36 8.65 -1.27
N ARG A 133 6.99 8.97 -2.41
CA ARG A 133 6.39 9.78 -3.48
C ARG A 133 6.57 9.13 -4.85
N TYR A 134 5.62 9.39 -5.74
CA TYR A 134 5.65 8.91 -7.11
C TYR A 134 5.27 10.01 -8.08
N GLY A 135 5.90 9.99 -9.25
CA GLY A 135 5.68 10.97 -10.29
C GLY A 135 5.86 10.41 -11.69
N LEU A 136 5.08 10.96 -12.61
CA LEU A 136 5.29 10.86 -14.04
C LEU A 136 6.11 12.05 -14.51
N TYR A 137 7.13 11.80 -15.32
CA TYR A 137 8.05 12.79 -15.88
C TYR A 137 8.10 12.60 -17.39
N ALA A 138 7.59 13.58 -18.13
CA ALA A 138 7.63 13.58 -19.58
C ALA A 138 8.77 14.49 -20.05
N THR A 139 9.58 14.01 -20.99
CA THR A 139 10.65 14.77 -21.62
C THR A 139 10.47 14.70 -23.12
N ALA A 140 10.28 15.85 -23.76
CA ALA A 140 10.16 15.98 -25.21
C ALA A 140 11.39 16.69 -25.79
N LYS A 141 12.06 16.05 -26.75
CA LYS A 141 13.16 16.62 -27.53
C LYS A 141 12.66 17.00 -28.92
N PHE A 142 12.93 18.23 -29.34
CA PHE A 142 12.41 18.75 -30.61
C PHE A 142 13.35 19.77 -31.28
N ILE A 143 13.19 19.95 -32.58
CA ILE A 143 13.85 20.99 -33.39
C ILE A 143 12.79 22.00 -33.83
N ASN A 144 13.14 23.29 -33.88
CA ASN A 144 12.29 24.32 -34.46
C ASN A 144 12.72 24.58 -35.91
N LEU A 145 11.84 24.30 -36.87
CA LEU A 145 12.14 24.38 -38.31
C LEU A 145 12.12 25.83 -38.82
N ASP A 146 11.31 26.71 -38.24
CA ASP A 146 11.20 28.12 -38.68
C ASP A 146 12.41 28.97 -38.27
N SER A 147 13.11 28.55 -37.21
CA SER A 147 14.32 29.23 -36.75
C SER A 147 15.46 29.20 -37.76
N GLU A 148 15.45 28.25 -38.71
CA GLU A 148 16.49 28.14 -39.74
C GLU A 148 16.28 29.14 -40.89
N GLN A 149 15.04 29.54 -41.18
CA GLN A 149 14.72 30.45 -42.28
C GLN A 149 14.95 31.93 -41.96
N SER A 150 14.96 32.31 -40.67
CA SER A 150 15.12 33.71 -40.25
C SER A 150 16.58 34.18 -40.17
N ALA A 151 17.56 33.33 -40.49
CA ALA A 151 18.98 33.66 -40.48
C ALA A 151 19.47 34.48 -41.70
N SER A 152 18.57 34.95 -42.57
CA SER A 152 18.94 35.78 -43.73
C SER A 152 19.35 37.23 -43.39
N SER A 153 19.39 37.59 -42.11
CA SER A 153 19.93 38.87 -41.65
C SER A 153 21.42 38.70 -41.37
N TRP A 154 22.25 39.34 -42.18
CA TRP A 154 23.72 39.27 -42.19
C TRP A 154 24.37 39.58 -40.83
N SER A 155 24.37 38.61 -39.90
CA SER A 155 25.13 38.67 -38.67
C SER A 155 26.46 37.95 -38.88
N PHE A 156 27.57 38.68 -38.79
CA PHE A 156 28.92 38.12 -38.89
C PHE A 156 29.26 37.14 -37.73
N ALA A 157 28.37 36.95 -36.76
CA ALA A 157 28.54 36.00 -35.66
C ALA A 157 28.36 34.51 -36.07
N THR A 158 27.90 34.24 -37.29
CA THR A 158 27.53 32.88 -37.75
C THR A 158 28.73 32.01 -38.14
N PHE A 159 29.92 32.58 -38.36
CA PHE A 159 31.13 31.82 -38.73
C PHE A 159 31.72 30.95 -37.61
N CYS A 160 31.24 31.08 -36.37
CA CYS A 160 31.75 30.30 -35.24
C CYS A 160 30.84 29.14 -34.78
N THR A 161 29.69 28.85 -35.41
CA THR A 161 28.81 27.73 -34.98
C THR A 161 28.09 26.98 -36.12
N PRO A 162 28.80 26.26 -37.01
CA PRO A 162 28.19 25.60 -38.16
C PRO A 162 27.43 24.28 -37.88
N PHE A 163 27.38 23.76 -36.64
CA PHE A 163 26.81 22.43 -36.35
C PHE A 163 25.80 22.37 -35.19
N ARG A 164 25.24 23.49 -34.74
CA ARG A 164 24.24 23.46 -33.67
C ARG A 164 22.83 23.26 -34.23
N SER A 165 22.51 22.03 -34.64
CA SER A 165 21.13 21.54 -34.50
C SER A 165 20.83 21.59 -33.00
N ARG A 166 20.22 22.69 -32.55
CA ARG A 166 19.94 22.90 -31.12
C ARG A 166 18.64 22.17 -30.82
N ILE A 167 18.73 20.85 -30.74
CA ILE A 167 17.69 20.01 -30.13
C ILE A 167 17.35 20.66 -28.80
N ARG A 168 16.10 21.09 -28.65
CA ARG A 168 15.55 21.64 -27.42
C ARG A 168 14.90 20.53 -26.65
N SER A 169 14.94 20.62 -25.32
CA SER A 169 14.21 19.74 -24.43
C SER A 169 13.18 20.56 -23.68
N ILE A 170 12.01 20.00 -23.49
CA ILE A 170 10.99 20.50 -22.56
C ILE A 170 10.52 19.36 -21.69
N ASP A 171 10.29 19.64 -20.42
CA ASP A 171 9.91 18.66 -19.42
C ASP A 171 8.56 19.03 -18.79
N SER A 172 7.84 18.02 -18.33
CA SER A 172 6.62 18.17 -17.55
C SER A 172 6.52 17.06 -16.52
N ARG A 173 5.84 17.34 -15.41
CA ARG A 173 5.70 16.41 -14.30
C ARG A 173 4.28 16.35 -13.79
N LYS A 174 3.90 15.18 -13.27
CA LYS A 174 2.60 14.96 -12.62
C LYS A 174 2.77 13.96 -11.48
N GLN A 175 2.38 14.37 -10.27
CA GLN A 175 2.40 13.49 -9.10
C GLN A 175 1.34 12.40 -9.23
N ILE A 176 1.67 11.21 -8.73
CA ILE A 176 0.76 10.05 -8.63
C ILE A 176 0.73 9.61 -7.16
N THR A 177 -0.47 9.36 -6.65
CA THR A 177 -0.67 8.86 -5.29
C THR A 177 -0.97 7.38 -5.34
N LEU A 178 -0.13 6.55 -4.73
CA LEU A 178 -0.41 5.13 -4.55
C LEU A 178 -1.16 4.90 -3.25
N ARG A 179 -2.30 4.21 -3.33
CA ARG A 179 -3.08 3.78 -2.18
C ARG A 179 -3.10 2.27 -2.16
N ARG A 180 -2.99 1.67 -0.98
CA ARG A 180 -3.08 0.23 -0.82
C ARG A 180 -4.26 -0.11 0.07
N TYR A 181 -5.10 -1.00 -0.43
CA TYR A 181 -6.27 -1.51 0.27
C TYR A 181 -6.09 -3.01 0.54
N ILE A 182 -6.70 -3.51 1.60
CA ILE A 182 -6.63 -4.94 1.93
C ILE A 182 -7.38 -5.77 0.88
N LEU A 183 -8.59 -5.35 0.52
CA LEU A 183 -9.47 -6.07 -0.42
C LEU A 183 -9.97 -5.17 -1.57
N PRO A 184 -10.23 -5.76 -2.76
CA PRO A 184 -10.83 -5.06 -3.89
C PRO A 184 -12.34 -4.76 -3.68
N PRO A 185 -12.92 -3.79 -4.42
CA PRO A 185 -14.27 -3.27 -4.17
C PRO A 185 -15.41 -4.30 -4.34
N HIS A 186 -15.19 -5.35 -5.13
CA HIS A 186 -16.22 -6.31 -5.51
C HIS A 186 -16.24 -7.57 -4.65
N VAL A 187 -15.28 -7.72 -3.74
CA VAL A 187 -15.30 -8.84 -2.80
C VAL A 187 -16.18 -8.41 -1.63
N ASN A 188 -17.42 -8.94 -1.59
CA ASN A 188 -18.30 -8.84 -0.42
C ASN A 188 -17.45 -9.08 0.82
N ARG A 189 -17.34 -8.08 1.72
CA ARG A 189 -16.47 -8.14 2.90
C ARG A 189 -16.73 -9.48 3.60
N PRO A 190 -15.82 -10.47 3.48
CA PRO A 190 -16.02 -11.70 4.22
C PRO A 190 -15.99 -11.34 5.70
N THR A 191 -16.67 -12.12 6.53
CA THR A 191 -16.41 -12.11 7.99
C THR A 191 -14.91 -12.10 8.19
N THR A 192 -14.38 -11.06 8.83
CA THR A 192 -12.95 -10.84 8.96
C THR A 192 -12.30 -12.12 9.46
N GLY A 193 -11.31 -12.63 8.72
CA GLY A 193 -10.56 -13.81 9.12
C GLY A 193 -10.05 -13.64 10.55
N VAL A 194 -10.06 -14.73 11.33
CA VAL A 194 -9.55 -14.71 12.71
C VAL A 194 -8.30 -15.56 12.77
N VAL A 195 -7.19 -14.95 13.22
CA VAL A 195 -5.90 -15.62 13.42
C VAL A 195 -5.75 -15.98 14.89
N ASN A 196 -5.33 -17.21 15.16
CA ASN A 196 -5.17 -17.75 16.50
C ASN A 196 -3.69 -17.91 16.86
N TYR A 197 -3.27 -17.36 17.98
CA TYR A 197 -1.91 -17.42 18.51
C TYR A 197 -1.91 -18.22 19.81
N LEU A 198 -1.25 -19.39 19.79
CA LEU A 198 -1.01 -20.19 20.99
C LEU A 198 0.26 -19.69 21.68
N VAL A 199 0.11 -19.17 22.90
CA VAL A 199 1.20 -18.67 23.72
C VAL A 199 1.43 -19.64 24.86
N ASN A 200 2.66 -20.15 24.92
CA ASN A 200 3.12 -20.98 26.02
C ASN A 200 3.87 -20.09 27.03
N SER A 201 3.56 -20.26 28.30
CA SER A 201 4.25 -19.56 29.39
C SER A 201 5.68 -20.10 29.51
N HIS A 202 6.67 -19.21 29.40
CA HIS A 202 8.06 -19.53 29.70
C HIS A 202 8.40 -18.99 31.09
N SER A 203 8.88 -19.86 31.98
CA SER A 203 9.29 -19.45 33.33
C SER A 203 10.47 -18.48 33.25
N PRO A 204 10.39 -17.26 33.82
CA PRO A 204 11.52 -16.35 33.86
C PRO A 204 12.65 -16.93 34.72
N SER A 205 13.88 -16.85 34.21
CA SER A 205 15.12 -17.33 34.83
C SER A 205 15.27 -16.96 36.32
N GLU A 206 15.73 -17.91 37.11
CA GLU A 206 15.78 -17.97 38.58
C GLU A 206 16.69 -16.91 39.24
N LYS A 207 16.35 -15.61 39.26
CA LYS A 207 17.02 -14.64 40.16
C LYS A 207 16.11 -13.48 40.60
N THR A 208 15.23 -13.70 41.57
CA THR A 208 14.77 -12.59 42.43
C THR A 208 14.81 -12.98 43.89
N ASP A 209 15.52 -12.18 44.68
CA ASP A 209 15.60 -12.30 46.13
C ASP A 209 14.23 -12.19 46.81
N GLY A 210 13.87 -13.21 47.57
CA GLY A 210 12.95 -13.14 48.72
C GLY A 210 11.44 -13.00 48.47
N LYS A 211 10.96 -12.78 47.24
CA LYS A 211 9.51 -12.70 46.96
C LYS A 211 8.95 -14.10 46.69
N LYS A 212 7.81 -14.43 47.35
CA LYS A 212 7.03 -15.64 47.03
C LYS A 212 6.62 -15.60 45.55
N ARG A 213 6.82 -16.72 44.86
CA ARG A 213 6.58 -16.90 43.44
C ARG A 213 5.59 -18.03 43.20
N ILE A 214 4.91 -17.99 42.06
CA ILE A 214 4.11 -19.11 41.60
C ILE A 214 5.09 -20.21 41.16
N PRO A 215 4.87 -21.47 41.56
CA PRO A 215 5.74 -22.56 41.14
C PRO A 215 5.87 -22.64 39.61
N ALA A 216 7.09 -22.84 39.10
CA ALA A 216 7.37 -22.80 37.66
C ALA A 216 6.64 -23.92 36.88
N ASP A 217 6.41 -25.06 37.53
CA ASP A 217 5.62 -26.17 37.01
C ASP A 217 4.13 -25.80 36.85
N VAL A 218 3.59 -24.95 37.73
CA VAL A 218 2.23 -24.41 37.59
C VAL A 218 2.16 -23.44 36.42
N LEU A 219 3.10 -22.49 36.34
CA LEU A 219 3.11 -21.47 35.28
C LEU A 219 3.29 -22.06 33.88
N SER A 220 4.17 -23.04 33.72
CA SER A 220 4.44 -23.69 32.42
C SER A 220 3.25 -24.50 31.90
N LYS A 221 2.29 -24.83 32.76
CA LYS A 221 1.04 -25.54 32.40
C LYS A 221 -0.10 -24.59 32.00
N ILE A 222 0.08 -23.28 32.14
CA ILE A 222 -0.89 -22.29 31.66
C ILE A 222 -0.75 -22.18 30.14
N GLN A 223 -1.85 -22.39 29.44
CA GLN A 223 -1.95 -22.20 28.00
C GLN A 223 -2.87 -21.02 27.70
N VAL A 224 -2.40 -20.14 26.83
CA VAL A 224 -3.17 -18.99 26.37
C VAL A 224 -3.35 -19.11 24.87
N LEU A 225 -4.59 -19.02 24.40
CA LEU A 225 -4.92 -18.92 22.98
C LEU A 225 -5.57 -17.56 22.76
N ALA A 226 -4.90 -16.70 22.01
CA ALA A 226 -5.41 -15.37 21.70
C ALA A 226 -5.79 -15.29 20.23
N SER A 227 -7.00 -14.81 19.98
CA SER A 227 -7.60 -14.69 18.65
C SER A 227 -7.81 -13.23 18.32
N VAL A 228 -7.30 -12.81 17.16
CA VAL A 228 -7.40 -11.43 16.65
C VAL A 228 -7.85 -11.46 15.18
N PRO A 229 -8.43 -10.37 14.66
CA PRO A 229 -8.67 -10.23 13.24
C PRO A 229 -7.36 -10.34 12.46
N GLU A 230 -7.42 -10.95 11.28
CA GLU A 230 -6.31 -10.97 10.32
C GLU A 230 -5.89 -9.55 9.95
N ASP A 231 -6.87 -8.71 9.62
CA ASP A 231 -6.69 -7.30 9.35
C ASP A 231 -7.71 -6.42 10.10
N VAL A 232 -7.28 -5.21 10.45
CA VAL A 232 -8.07 -4.19 11.12
C VAL A 232 -8.15 -2.95 10.22
N ASP A 233 -9.35 -2.41 10.04
CA ASP A 233 -9.53 -1.15 9.31
C ASP A 233 -8.93 0.00 10.11
N VAL A 234 -8.08 0.80 9.47
CA VAL A 234 -7.51 2.02 10.09
C VAL A 234 -8.61 2.99 10.52
N GLU A 235 -9.75 2.99 9.81
CA GLU A 235 -10.91 3.83 10.13
C GLU A 235 -11.85 3.21 11.19
N ALA A 236 -11.57 1.98 11.65
CA ALA A 236 -12.34 1.38 12.73
C ALA A 236 -12.09 2.12 14.05
N LYS A 237 -12.95 1.83 15.05
CA LYS A 237 -12.86 2.44 16.39
C LYS A 237 -12.47 1.44 17.47
N SER A 238 -12.55 0.16 17.15
CA SER A 238 -12.23 -0.93 18.07
C SER A 238 -11.75 -2.17 17.33
N VAL A 239 -11.00 -3.02 18.04
CA VAL A 239 -10.57 -4.33 17.57
C VAL A 239 -11.23 -5.40 18.44
N PRO A 240 -12.01 -6.34 17.88
CA PRO A 240 -12.50 -7.47 18.65
C PRO A 240 -11.34 -8.41 18.97
N ILE A 241 -11.22 -8.82 20.21
CA ILE A 241 -10.21 -9.79 20.63
C ILE A 241 -10.86 -10.89 21.46
N THR A 242 -10.31 -12.10 21.35
CA THR A 242 -10.69 -13.22 22.21
C THR A 242 -9.45 -13.75 22.88
N VAL A 243 -9.45 -13.87 24.20
CA VAL A 243 -8.37 -14.52 24.97
C VAL A 243 -8.96 -15.73 25.66
N ARG A 244 -8.41 -16.90 25.34
CA ARG A 244 -8.83 -18.17 25.91
C ARG A 244 -7.72 -18.72 26.79
N LEU A 245 -8.07 -19.16 27.98
CA LEU A 245 -7.16 -19.66 28.99
C LEU A 245 -7.54 -21.07 29.37
N ARG A 246 -6.55 -21.92 29.59
CA ARG A 246 -6.72 -23.22 30.24
C ARG A 246 -5.44 -23.64 30.94
N THR A 247 -5.54 -24.62 31.82
CA THR A 247 -4.40 -25.35 32.32
C THR A 247 -4.27 -26.71 31.62
N LYS A 248 -3.04 -27.22 31.50
CA LYS A 248 -2.76 -28.54 30.93
C LYS A 248 -2.06 -29.41 31.98
N ASP A 249 -2.65 -30.55 32.31
CA ASP A 249 -2.08 -31.55 33.23
C ASP A 249 -1.76 -30.98 34.64
N LEU A 250 -2.51 -29.96 35.07
CA LEU A 250 -2.35 -29.34 36.38
C LEU A 250 -3.21 -30.09 37.42
N ALA A 251 -2.65 -30.32 38.62
CA ALA A 251 -3.38 -31.06 39.65
C ALA A 251 -4.54 -30.23 40.21
N VAL A 252 -5.64 -30.88 40.62
CA VAL A 252 -6.86 -30.21 41.16
C VAL A 252 -6.53 -29.21 42.26
N ALA A 253 -5.63 -29.56 43.19
CA ALA A 253 -5.22 -28.70 44.29
C ALA A 253 -4.56 -27.40 43.79
N GLU A 254 -3.77 -27.48 42.71
CA GLU A 254 -3.07 -26.36 42.11
C GLU A 254 -4.02 -25.47 41.29
N CYS A 255 -4.95 -26.11 40.55
CA CYS A 255 -6.02 -25.43 39.82
C CYS A 255 -6.88 -24.54 40.74
N ASN A 256 -7.25 -25.06 41.91
CA ASN A 256 -8.05 -24.35 42.91
C ASN A 256 -7.31 -23.20 43.59
N ARG A 257 -5.99 -23.09 43.43
CA ARG A 257 -5.17 -22.05 44.05
C ARG A 257 -4.81 -20.94 43.07
N LEU A 258 -4.96 -21.19 41.77
CA LEU A 258 -4.61 -20.26 40.70
C LEU A 258 -5.82 -19.40 40.31
N GLN A 259 -5.62 -18.09 40.29
CA GLN A 259 -6.62 -17.11 39.89
C GLN A 259 -6.08 -16.17 38.83
N VAL A 260 -6.98 -15.64 37.99
CA VAL A 260 -6.68 -14.53 37.07
C VAL A 260 -7.28 -13.26 37.66
N THR A 261 -6.43 -12.31 38.04
CA THR A 261 -6.84 -11.10 38.76
C THR A 261 -6.90 -9.86 37.88
N GLU A 262 -6.05 -9.76 36.86
CA GLU A 262 -5.99 -8.58 36.01
C GLU A 262 -5.63 -8.98 34.58
N VAL A 263 -6.33 -8.39 33.61
CA VAL A 263 -5.97 -8.46 32.20
C VAL A 263 -5.61 -7.07 31.71
N GLY A 264 -4.37 -6.90 31.26
CA GLY A 264 -3.87 -5.69 30.62
C GLY A 264 -3.78 -5.89 29.11
N ILE A 265 -4.33 -4.98 28.31
CA ILE A 265 -4.32 -5.01 26.86
C ILE A 265 -3.95 -3.62 26.35
N ASN A 266 -3.00 -3.55 25.44
CA ASN A 266 -2.57 -2.30 24.81
C ASN A 266 -2.30 -2.53 23.32
N ILE A 267 -2.77 -1.61 22.48
CA ILE A 267 -2.42 -1.59 21.05
C ILE A 267 -1.27 -0.62 20.88
N VAL A 268 -0.15 -1.12 20.38
CA VAL A 268 1.09 -0.36 20.22
C VAL A 268 1.42 -0.25 18.73
N GLN A 269 1.60 0.98 18.25
CA GLN A 269 2.18 1.24 16.93
C GLN A 269 3.67 1.52 17.10
N GLN A 270 4.49 0.83 16.30
CA GLN A 270 5.92 1.07 16.18
C GLN A 270 6.21 1.53 14.75
N GLU A 271 6.81 2.70 14.64
CA GLU A 271 7.31 3.27 13.40
C GLU A 271 8.84 3.19 13.42
N ARG A 272 9.44 2.79 12.30
CA ARG A 272 10.89 2.65 12.17
C ARG A 272 11.39 3.28 10.88
N TRP A 273 12.30 4.23 11.02
CA TRP A 273 13.02 4.91 9.94
C TRP A 273 14.42 4.33 9.85
N ARG A 274 14.91 4.08 8.64
CA ARG A 274 16.20 3.43 8.41
C ARG A 274 17.00 4.22 7.40
N TYR A 275 18.28 4.42 7.70
CA TYR A 275 19.20 5.03 6.75
C TYR A 275 19.38 4.17 5.48
N ARG A 276 19.31 2.84 5.62
CA ARG A 276 19.47 1.88 4.53
C ARG A 276 18.37 0.81 4.52
N PRO A 277 18.03 0.24 3.34
CA PRO A 277 17.13 -0.89 3.25
C PRO A 277 17.57 -2.07 4.13
N SER A 278 16.60 -2.73 4.75
CA SER A 278 16.86 -3.98 5.49
C SER A 278 17.18 -5.14 4.54
N VAL A 279 17.92 -6.14 5.02
CA VAL A 279 18.28 -7.34 4.24
C VAL A 279 17.03 -8.09 3.77
N SER A 280 16.00 -8.20 4.61
CA SER A 280 14.73 -8.84 4.25
C SER A 280 14.02 -8.08 3.12
N CYS A 281 14.02 -6.75 3.16
CA CYS A 281 13.44 -5.92 2.10
C CYS A 281 14.18 -6.12 0.76
N LEU A 282 15.51 -6.15 0.78
CA LEU A 282 16.32 -6.39 -0.42
C LEU A 282 16.15 -7.80 -0.99
N ALA A 283 15.89 -8.78 -0.14
CA ALA A 283 15.60 -10.15 -0.57
C ALA A 283 14.21 -10.29 -1.21
N GLN A 284 13.24 -9.48 -0.77
CA GLN A 284 11.84 -9.58 -1.18
C GLN A 284 11.51 -8.71 -2.40
N PHE A 285 12.12 -7.53 -2.53
CA PHE A 285 11.70 -6.53 -3.52
C PHE A 285 12.84 -6.10 -4.46
N PRO A 286 12.59 -6.02 -5.78
CA PRO A 286 13.60 -5.65 -6.76
C PRO A 286 13.81 -4.13 -6.77
N LEU A 287 14.79 -3.65 -5.99
CA LEU A 287 15.23 -2.27 -6.08
C LEU A 287 16.14 -2.03 -7.30
N PRO A 288 16.12 -0.82 -7.88
CA PRO A 288 17.12 -0.42 -8.86
C PRO A 288 18.53 -0.63 -8.33
N PRO A 289 19.48 -1.05 -9.18
CA PRO A 289 20.84 -1.36 -8.78
C PRO A 289 21.56 -0.09 -8.31
N ARG A 290 22.66 -0.25 -7.57
CA ARG A 290 23.35 0.85 -6.86
C ARG A 290 23.81 1.97 -7.81
N GLU A 291 24.12 1.65 -9.06
CA GLU A 291 24.52 2.62 -10.09
C GLU A 291 23.37 3.54 -10.49
N MET A 292 22.13 3.09 -10.29
CA MET A 292 20.90 3.86 -10.51
C MET A 292 20.34 4.45 -9.21
N GLN A 293 21.05 4.38 -8.09
CA GLN A 293 20.62 4.98 -6.83
C GLN A 293 21.32 6.32 -6.59
N PRO A 294 20.72 7.25 -5.83
CA PRO A 294 21.44 8.39 -5.29
C PRO A 294 22.65 7.94 -4.45
N PRO A 295 23.76 8.69 -4.43
CA PRO A 295 24.00 9.95 -5.14
C PRO A 295 24.43 9.75 -6.61
N THR A 296 24.66 8.51 -7.06
CA THR A 296 25.16 8.20 -8.41
C THR A 296 24.23 8.75 -9.50
N VAL A 297 22.92 8.54 -9.34
CA VAL A 297 21.89 9.14 -10.18
C VAL A 297 20.89 9.86 -9.27
N PRO A 298 20.85 11.20 -9.30
CA PRO A 298 19.96 11.97 -8.42
C PRO A 298 18.50 11.63 -8.70
N LEU A 299 17.64 11.78 -7.69
CA LEU A 299 16.18 11.70 -7.88
C LEU A 299 15.71 12.78 -8.85
N ARG A 300 14.59 12.55 -9.55
CA ARG A 300 14.03 13.55 -10.49
C ARG A 300 13.36 14.72 -9.78
N ASP A 301 12.84 14.48 -8.58
CA ASP A 301 12.20 15.50 -7.74
C ASP A 301 12.65 15.33 -6.27
N PRO A 302 13.95 15.53 -5.98
CA PRO A 302 14.46 15.36 -4.62
C PRO A 302 13.80 16.38 -3.69
N HIS A 303 13.63 16.00 -2.43
CA HIS A 303 13.18 16.92 -1.40
C HIS A 303 14.17 18.09 -1.27
N PRO A 304 13.72 19.34 -1.04
CA PRO A 304 14.60 20.51 -0.94
C PRO A 304 15.76 20.36 0.06
N ILE A 305 15.55 19.56 1.11
CA ILE A 305 16.59 19.26 2.12
C ILE A 305 17.80 18.52 1.53
N SER A 306 17.62 17.77 0.43
CA SER A 306 18.71 17.07 -0.27
C SER A 306 19.87 18.01 -0.59
N GLY A 307 19.56 19.21 -1.09
CA GLY A 307 20.59 20.18 -1.49
C GLY A 307 21.43 20.69 -0.32
N ILE A 308 20.91 20.67 0.91
CA ILE A 308 21.67 21.07 2.11
C ILE A 308 22.71 19.99 2.45
N TYR A 309 22.34 18.73 2.31
CA TYR A 309 23.20 17.57 2.55
C TYR A 309 24.23 17.37 1.45
N ASP A 310 23.87 17.61 0.18
CA ASP A 310 24.78 17.48 -0.96
C ASP A 310 25.98 18.45 -0.86
N VAL A 311 25.82 19.59 -0.19
CA VAL A 311 26.89 20.60 0.01
C VAL A 311 27.76 20.27 1.23
N GLY A 312 27.43 19.23 2.00
CA GLY A 312 28.18 18.84 3.20
C GLY A 312 28.11 19.87 4.33
N LEU A 313 27.08 20.73 4.33
CA LEU A 313 26.86 21.74 5.37
C LEU A 313 26.38 21.11 6.68
N TYR A 314 25.92 19.86 6.64
CA TYR A 314 25.51 19.08 7.79
C TYR A 314 26.40 17.84 7.89
N LEU A 315 27.16 17.76 8.98
CA LEU A 315 27.94 16.57 9.35
C LEU A 315 27.31 16.02 10.62
N GLY A 316 26.46 15.00 10.48
CA GLY A 316 25.89 14.28 11.61
C GLY A 316 26.99 13.65 12.48
N ARG A 317 26.73 13.57 13.79
CA ARG A 317 27.49 12.69 14.69
C ARG A 317 27.13 11.23 14.40
N GLU A 318 27.75 10.29 15.12
CA GLU A 318 27.52 8.84 15.00
C GLU A 318 26.12 8.48 14.51
N HIS A 319 26.03 7.86 13.33
CA HIS A 319 24.75 7.63 12.66
C HIS A 319 24.14 6.36 13.22
N SER A 320 22.92 6.45 13.74
CA SER A 320 22.14 5.25 14.03
C SER A 320 21.70 4.60 12.71
N GLU A 321 21.73 3.27 12.61
CA GLU A 321 21.20 2.59 11.43
C GLU A 321 19.68 2.80 11.27
N SER A 322 18.99 3.05 12.39
CA SER A 322 17.56 3.28 12.41
C SER A 322 17.09 4.05 13.65
N VAL A 323 16.02 4.83 13.50
CA VAL A 323 15.26 5.42 14.61
C VAL A 323 13.94 4.68 14.75
N CYS A 324 13.48 4.48 15.98
CA CYS A 324 12.18 3.91 16.27
C CYS A 324 11.36 4.85 17.12
N ARG A 325 10.08 5.02 16.77
CA ARG A 325 9.07 5.68 17.57
C ARG A 325 8.00 4.67 17.93
N THR A 326 7.59 4.64 19.19
CA THR A 326 6.60 3.68 19.68
C THR A 326 5.59 4.40 20.55
N PHE A 327 4.30 4.22 20.28
CA PHE A 327 3.24 4.85 21.07
C PHE A 327 1.99 3.97 21.16
N THR A 328 1.18 4.23 22.18
CA THR A 328 -0.10 3.54 22.39
C THR A 328 -1.18 4.14 21.50
N LEU A 329 -2.06 3.29 20.98
CA LEU A 329 -3.28 3.69 20.29
C LEU A 329 -4.50 3.65 21.22
N LEU A 330 -4.34 3.39 22.52
CA LEU A 330 -5.46 3.45 23.46
C LEU A 330 -5.93 4.89 23.70
N PRO A 331 -7.23 5.12 23.93
CA PRO A 331 -7.74 6.40 24.40
C PRO A 331 -7.12 6.82 25.74
N SER A 332 -6.93 8.12 25.99
CA SER A 332 -6.33 8.64 27.23
C SER A 332 -7.08 8.27 28.51
N LYS A 333 -8.38 7.98 28.41
CA LYS A 333 -9.22 7.56 29.53
C LYS A 333 -9.08 6.08 29.86
N ASP A 334 -8.54 5.29 28.95
CA ASP A 334 -8.47 3.83 29.07
C ASP A 334 -7.03 3.41 29.35
N ALA A 335 -6.78 2.91 30.56
CA ALA A 335 -5.47 2.36 30.92
C ALA A 335 -5.21 0.97 30.30
N GLY A 336 -6.20 0.42 29.59
CA GLY A 336 -6.15 -0.94 29.05
C GLY A 336 -6.09 -2.03 30.12
N LYS A 337 -6.39 -1.73 31.38
CA LYS A 337 -6.33 -2.66 32.50
C LYS A 337 -7.72 -2.99 33.02
N TYR A 338 -8.06 -4.27 33.00
CA TYR A 338 -9.33 -4.81 33.44
C TYR A 338 -9.08 -5.66 34.70
N GLN A 339 -9.52 -5.17 35.85
CA GLN A 339 -9.49 -5.94 37.09
C GLN A 339 -10.64 -6.95 37.07
N LEU A 340 -10.33 -8.21 37.38
CA LEU A 340 -11.30 -9.27 37.58
C LEU A 340 -11.61 -9.39 39.07
N SER A 341 -12.73 -10.04 39.40
CA SER A 341 -13.15 -10.22 40.81
C SER A 341 -12.10 -11.02 41.60
N GLU A 342 -11.95 -10.71 42.89
CA GLU A 342 -10.96 -11.34 43.79
C GLU A 342 -11.13 -12.85 43.97
N ASP A 343 -12.31 -13.39 43.63
CA ASP A 343 -12.65 -14.81 43.70
C ASP A 343 -12.74 -15.49 42.31
N ASN A 344 -12.00 -14.97 41.32
CA ASN A 344 -11.99 -15.52 39.97
C ASN A 344 -11.05 -16.73 39.83
N TYR A 345 -11.48 -17.85 40.41
CA TYR A 345 -10.84 -19.16 40.27
C TYR A 345 -11.27 -19.83 38.96
N ALA A 346 -10.88 -19.22 37.83
CA ALA A 346 -11.25 -19.72 36.51
C ALA A 346 -10.89 -21.21 36.38
N PHE A 347 -9.72 -21.65 36.84
CA PHE A 347 -9.23 -23.01 36.59
C PHE A 347 -9.74 -24.09 37.55
N ALA A 348 -10.56 -23.77 38.55
CA ALA A 348 -10.92 -24.70 39.63
C ALA A 348 -11.44 -26.06 39.14
N THR A 349 -12.18 -26.07 38.04
CA THR A 349 -12.80 -27.28 37.47
C THR A 349 -11.97 -27.97 36.37
N ASP A 350 -10.81 -27.45 35.99
CA ASP A 350 -10.03 -27.96 34.84
C ASP A 350 -9.60 -29.41 35.01
N ALA A 351 -9.16 -29.76 36.22
CA ALA A 351 -8.61 -31.07 36.51
C ALA A 351 -9.69 -32.18 36.63
N GLU A 352 -10.97 -31.81 36.75
CA GLU A 352 -12.09 -32.76 36.83
C GLU A 352 -12.60 -33.20 35.45
N GLN A 353 -12.25 -32.47 34.38
CA GLN A 353 -12.80 -32.64 33.03
C GLN A 353 -12.09 -33.70 32.17
N GLY A 354 -11.10 -34.41 32.72
CA GLY A 354 -10.37 -35.47 32.02
C GLY A 354 -9.58 -34.92 30.82
N ASP A 355 -9.67 -35.59 29.66
CA ASP A 355 -8.83 -35.31 28.48
C ASP A 355 -9.20 -34.01 27.72
N ASN A 356 -10.32 -33.35 28.04
CA ASN A 356 -10.79 -32.15 27.35
C ASN A 356 -11.07 -30.99 28.32
N PRO A 357 -10.04 -30.34 28.88
CA PRO A 357 -10.23 -29.16 29.73
C PRO A 357 -10.91 -28.01 28.94
N THR A 358 -11.88 -27.37 29.59
CA THR A 358 -12.67 -26.27 29.04
C THR A 358 -11.83 -25.02 28.92
N TRP A 359 -12.00 -24.30 27.81
CA TRP A 359 -11.37 -23.00 27.62
C TRP A 359 -12.19 -21.89 28.29
N TYR A 360 -11.62 -21.21 29.28
CA TYR A 360 -12.19 -19.96 29.80
C TYR A 360 -11.95 -18.86 28.79
N THR A 361 -13.03 -18.26 28.32
CA THR A 361 -13.01 -17.37 27.17
C THR A 361 -13.38 -15.96 27.63
N MET A 362 -12.50 -15.00 27.33
CA MET A 362 -12.77 -13.58 27.47
C MET A 362 -12.88 -12.97 26.07
N GLU A 363 -14.04 -12.44 25.75
CA GLU A 363 -14.30 -11.70 24.52
C GLU A 363 -14.45 -10.22 24.86
N THR A 364 -13.74 -9.36 24.14
CA THR A 364 -13.83 -7.91 24.36
C THR A 364 -13.54 -7.14 23.09
N GLN A 365 -13.97 -5.88 23.04
CA GLN A 365 -13.64 -4.95 21.98
C GLN A 365 -12.73 -3.86 22.53
N ILE A 366 -11.52 -3.77 21.98
CA ILE A 366 -10.51 -2.82 22.45
C ILE A 366 -10.62 -1.54 21.65
N PRO A 367 -11.02 -0.41 22.26
CA PRO A 367 -11.08 0.85 21.56
C PRO A 367 -9.67 1.32 21.19
N PHE A 368 -9.56 2.01 20.07
CA PHE A 368 -8.33 2.73 19.70
C PHE A 368 -8.64 4.10 19.12
N VAL A 369 -7.66 5.00 19.19
CA VAL A 369 -7.76 6.37 18.68
C VAL A 369 -6.91 6.55 17.44
N HIS A 370 -7.33 7.46 16.57
CA HIS A 370 -6.60 7.78 15.34
C HIS A 370 -5.39 8.67 15.60
N THR A 371 -5.40 9.43 16.70
CA THR A 371 -4.27 10.24 17.17
C THR A 371 -3.98 9.85 18.60
N SER A 372 -2.76 9.35 18.83
CA SER A 372 -2.29 8.93 20.14
C SER A 372 -2.34 10.10 21.13
N PRO A 373 -2.73 9.85 22.39
CA PRO A 373 -2.65 10.84 23.46
C PRO A 373 -1.25 10.95 24.08
N ALA A 374 -0.26 10.20 23.58
CA ALA A 374 1.09 10.23 24.12
C ALA A 374 1.72 11.61 23.89
N ASP A 375 2.23 12.24 24.95
CA ASP A 375 3.09 13.41 24.83
C ASP A 375 4.39 13.00 24.13
N LEU A 376 4.56 13.49 22.90
CA LEU A 376 5.82 13.38 22.17
C LEU A 376 6.68 14.60 22.49
N ASP A 377 7.99 14.42 22.52
CA ASP A 377 8.92 15.53 22.47
C ASP A 377 8.76 16.30 21.16
N LEU A 378 8.87 17.63 21.23
CA LEU A 378 8.71 18.53 20.08
C LEU A 378 9.65 18.14 18.93
N ASP A 379 10.89 17.76 19.28
CA ASP A 379 11.89 17.33 18.30
C ASP A 379 11.39 16.10 17.52
N THR A 380 10.80 15.10 18.18
CA THR A 380 10.20 13.94 17.49
C THR A 380 8.97 14.29 16.67
N GLU A 381 8.12 15.20 17.14
CA GLU A 381 6.95 15.62 16.38
C GLU A 381 7.34 16.36 15.09
N ASP A 382 8.41 17.16 15.12
CA ASP A 382 8.88 17.91 13.94
C ASP A 382 9.30 17.00 12.77
N TRP A 383 10.05 15.93 13.03
CA TRP A 383 10.54 15.05 11.95
C TRP A 383 9.65 13.82 11.69
N ALA A 384 8.91 13.32 12.69
CA ALA A 384 8.02 12.16 12.52
C ALA A 384 6.57 12.55 12.21
N GLY A 385 6.19 13.79 12.51
CA GLY A 385 4.81 14.29 12.46
C GLY A 385 4.00 13.83 13.67
N PRO A 386 2.68 14.04 13.68
CA PRO A 386 1.83 13.61 14.79
C PRO A 386 1.84 12.07 14.94
N ALA A 387 1.61 11.59 16.16
CA ALA A 387 1.44 10.17 16.45
C ALA A 387 0.04 9.69 16.01
N VAL A 388 -0.17 9.63 14.70
CA VAL A 388 -1.41 9.13 14.10
C VAL A 388 -1.32 7.65 13.77
N ILE A 389 -2.46 6.96 13.81
CA ILE A 389 -2.56 5.61 13.30
C ILE A 389 -2.20 5.58 11.81
N ARG A 390 -1.38 4.61 11.40
CA ARG A 390 -1.01 4.42 10.00
C ARG A 390 -1.24 2.96 9.60
N PRO A 391 -1.47 2.67 8.31
CA PRO A 391 -1.49 1.27 7.86
C PRO A 391 -0.16 0.56 8.17
N SER A 392 -0.26 -0.71 8.57
CA SER A 392 0.86 -1.64 8.61
C SER A 392 1.54 -1.65 7.23
N SER A 393 2.83 -1.37 7.20
CA SER A 393 3.56 -1.22 5.95
C SER A 393 5.04 -1.52 6.12
N SER A 394 5.63 -2.10 5.09
CA SER A 394 7.06 -2.39 5.00
C SER A 394 7.63 -1.74 3.75
N SER A 395 8.29 -0.60 3.91
CA SER A 395 9.06 0.05 2.84
C SER A 395 10.56 0.02 3.17
N PRO A 396 11.44 0.25 2.18
CA PRO A 396 12.88 0.17 2.40
C PRO A 396 13.41 1.07 3.52
N LEU A 397 12.99 2.33 3.58
CA LEU A 397 13.47 3.31 4.56
C LEU A 397 12.49 3.58 5.70
N PHE A 398 11.23 3.15 5.58
CA PHE A 398 10.19 3.39 6.58
C PHE A 398 9.27 2.17 6.77
N SER A 399 9.00 1.77 8.01
CA SER A 399 8.04 0.70 8.27
C SER A 399 7.15 1.02 9.46
N VAL A 400 5.90 0.59 9.38
CA VAL A 400 4.92 0.67 10.48
C VAL A 400 4.48 -0.75 10.83
N SER A 401 4.56 -1.09 12.11
CA SER A 401 4.08 -2.37 12.64
C SER A 401 3.21 -2.14 13.87
N HIS A 402 2.17 -2.96 14.03
CA HIS A 402 1.28 -2.90 15.17
C HIS A 402 1.37 -4.17 15.99
N THR A 403 1.22 -4.02 17.30
CA THR A 403 1.29 -5.13 18.24
C THR A 403 0.24 -4.96 19.31
N LEU A 404 -0.53 -6.01 19.56
CA LEU A 404 -1.39 -6.16 20.72
C LEU A 404 -0.53 -6.72 21.86
N ALA A 405 -0.15 -5.85 22.78
CA ALA A 405 0.55 -6.23 24.01
C ALA A 405 -0.48 -6.68 25.05
N ILE A 406 -0.50 -7.98 25.35
CA ILE A 406 -1.38 -8.59 26.34
C ILE A 406 -0.58 -8.94 27.59
N SER A 407 -1.19 -8.66 28.73
CA SER A 407 -0.68 -8.99 30.04
C SER A 407 -1.74 -9.67 30.87
N LEU A 408 -1.38 -10.81 31.47
CA LEU A 408 -2.25 -11.55 32.37
C LEU A 408 -1.58 -11.62 33.73
N THR A 409 -2.26 -11.12 34.75
CA THR A 409 -1.80 -11.24 36.12
C THR A 409 -2.50 -12.40 36.79
N PHE A 410 -1.70 -13.31 37.31
CA PHE A 410 -2.13 -14.44 38.10
C PHE A 410 -1.84 -14.20 39.58
N SER A 411 -2.76 -14.58 40.45
CA SER A 411 -2.49 -14.80 41.87
C SER A 411 -2.55 -16.29 42.19
N TYR A 412 -1.78 -16.68 43.19
CA TYR A 412 -1.67 -18.06 43.62
C TYR A 412 -1.59 -18.14 45.15
N ASP A 413 -2.53 -18.85 45.76
CA ASP A 413 -2.56 -19.09 47.20
C ASP A 413 -1.42 -20.04 47.58
N VAL A 414 -0.36 -19.58 48.26
CA VAL A 414 0.84 -20.39 48.58
C VAL A 414 0.51 -21.42 49.67
N PRO A 415 1.02 -22.67 49.60
CA PRO A 415 0.57 -23.70 50.53
C PRO A 415 1.19 -23.38 51.90
N ASP A 416 0.45 -23.69 52.97
CA ASP A 416 0.87 -23.45 54.34
C ASP A 416 1.16 -21.96 54.67
N SER A 417 0.56 -21.04 53.91
CA SER A 417 0.74 -19.59 54.09
C SER A 417 -0.53 -18.81 53.76
N ASP A 418 -0.82 -17.77 54.54
CA ASP A 418 -1.90 -16.81 54.25
C ASP A 418 -1.52 -15.77 53.17
N GLU A 419 -0.41 -15.98 52.46
CA GLU A 419 0.11 -15.03 51.49
C GLU A 419 -0.13 -15.53 50.07
N ARG A 420 -0.43 -14.59 49.17
CA ARG A 420 -0.61 -14.85 47.75
C ARG A 420 0.64 -14.47 46.96
N ALA A 421 1.16 -15.40 46.18
CA ALA A 421 2.13 -15.07 45.14
C ALA A 421 1.40 -14.38 43.97
N ARG A 422 2.03 -13.39 43.34
CA ARG A 422 1.47 -12.67 42.18
C ARG A 422 2.49 -12.62 41.07
N GLU A 423 2.12 -13.13 39.90
CA GLU A 423 2.98 -13.12 38.71
C GLU A 423 2.24 -12.61 37.48
N ARG A 424 3.01 -12.09 36.53
CA ARG A 424 2.50 -11.42 35.35
C ARG A 424 3.11 -12.06 34.10
N LEU A 425 2.26 -12.68 33.29
CA LEU A 425 2.60 -13.16 31.95
C LEU A 425 2.40 -12.02 30.95
N ASN A 426 3.39 -11.73 30.12
CA ASN A 426 3.28 -10.73 29.06
C ASN A 426 3.64 -11.36 27.72
N PHE A 427 2.87 -11.04 26.68
CA PHE A 427 3.15 -11.47 25.32
C PHE A 427 2.57 -10.48 24.32
N ASN A 428 3.06 -10.57 23.10
CA ASN A 428 2.79 -9.63 22.03
C ASN A 428 2.24 -10.38 20.83
N ILE A 429 1.15 -9.90 20.25
CA ILE A 429 0.53 -10.46 19.05
C ILE A 429 0.62 -9.43 17.93
N PRO A 430 1.14 -9.76 16.75
CA PRO A 430 1.15 -8.83 15.63
C PRO A 430 -0.29 -8.50 15.19
N LEU A 431 -0.53 -7.24 14.86
CA LEU A 431 -1.77 -6.79 14.23
C LEU A 431 -1.45 -6.20 12.84
N SER A 432 -2.30 -6.48 11.87
CA SER A 432 -2.28 -5.82 10.56
C SER A 432 -3.35 -4.74 10.54
N PHE A 433 -2.94 -3.48 10.40
CA PHE A 433 -3.86 -2.39 10.12
C PHE A 433 -3.78 -2.06 8.63
N GLY A 434 -4.91 -1.93 7.95
CA GLY A 434 -4.92 -1.55 6.55
C GLY A 434 -6.14 -0.73 6.19
N CYS A 435 -6.08 -0.07 5.04
CA CYS A 435 -7.20 0.70 4.54
C CYS A 435 -8.20 -0.24 3.87
N TYR A 436 -9.48 -0.07 4.18
CA TYR A 436 -10.55 -0.62 3.36
C TYR A 436 -11.06 0.45 2.41
N LEU A 437 -11.56 0.01 1.25
CA LEU A 437 -12.30 0.92 0.39
C LEU A 437 -13.51 1.46 1.17
N PRO A 438 -13.78 2.78 1.10
CA PRO A 438 -15.01 3.34 1.63
C PRO A 438 -16.16 2.54 1.04
N SER A 439 -16.99 1.96 1.91
CA SER A 439 -18.22 1.32 1.42
C SER A 439 -19.03 2.44 0.78
N THR A 440 -19.16 2.42 -0.55
CA THR A 440 -20.07 3.35 -1.21
C THR A 440 -21.43 3.14 -0.52
N PRO A 441 -22.04 4.21 0.01
CA PRO A 441 -23.33 4.05 0.68
C PRO A 441 -24.22 3.35 -0.33
N SER A 442 -24.69 2.16 0.05
CA SER A 442 -25.64 1.36 -0.71
C SER A 442 -26.70 2.31 -1.23
N VAL A 443 -26.63 2.66 -2.51
CA VAL A 443 -27.64 3.50 -3.15
C VAL A 443 -28.86 2.61 -3.14
N GLY A 444 -29.71 2.83 -2.14
CA GLY A 444 -30.92 2.09 -1.95
C GLY A 444 -31.71 2.08 -3.26
N SER A 445 -31.88 0.87 -3.78
CA SER A 445 -33.12 0.47 -4.45
C SER A 445 -33.53 1.32 -5.65
N SER A 446 -33.15 0.82 -6.84
CA SER A 446 -33.91 0.88 -8.09
C SER A 446 -34.20 2.28 -8.67
N PRO A 447 -33.79 2.58 -9.92
CA PRO A 447 -34.37 3.71 -10.64
C PRO A 447 -35.86 3.41 -10.84
N SER A 448 -36.72 4.00 -10.01
CA SER A 448 -38.13 4.12 -10.35
C SER A 448 -38.16 4.95 -11.63
N ILE A 449 -38.46 4.27 -12.73
CA ILE A 449 -38.80 4.84 -14.02
C ILE A 449 -40.00 5.76 -13.77
N LEU A 450 -39.74 7.03 -13.45
CA LEU A 450 -40.75 8.06 -13.44
C LEU A 450 -41.13 8.31 -14.90
N ARG A 451 -42.33 7.84 -15.24
CA ARG A 451 -43.02 8.17 -16.48
C ARG A 451 -43.09 9.70 -16.61
N PRO A 452 -42.72 10.28 -17.77
CA PRO A 452 -42.96 11.69 -18.01
C PRO A 452 -44.47 11.90 -18.12
N SER A 453 -45.02 12.72 -17.23
CA SER A 453 -46.34 13.30 -17.43
C SER A 453 -46.14 14.62 -18.15
N ASP A 454 -46.77 14.73 -19.32
CA ASP A 454 -46.90 15.95 -20.11
C ASP A 454 -47.44 17.09 -19.25
N GLU A 455 -46.72 18.20 -19.18
CA GLU A 455 -47.38 19.51 -19.20
C GLU A 455 -46.40 20.60 -19.67
N ALA A 456 -46.79 21.21 -20.78
CA ALA A 456 -46.11 22.31 -21.43
C ALA A 456 -46.41 23.63 -20.70
N GLN A 457 -45.39 24.44 -20.42
CA GLN A 457 -45.45 25.90 -20.62
C GLN A 457 -44.04 26.52 -20.79
N PRO A 458 -43.91 27.57 -21.62
CA PRO A 458 -42.65 28.27 -21.88
C PRO A 458 -42.58 29.62 -21.16
N VAL A 459 -41.46 29.96 -20.51
CA VAL A 459 -41.04 31.37 -20.33
C VAL A 459 -39.51 31.50 -20.36
N ASN A 460 -39.08 32.48 -21.14
CA ASN A 460 -37.71 32.84 -21.51
C ASN A 460 -36.91 33.61 -20.44
N HIS A 461 -35.59 33.60 -20.67
CA HIS A 461 -34.55 34.63 -20.45
C HIS A 461 -33.62 34.51 -19.23
N GLY A 462 -32.30 34.41 -19.53
CA GLY A 462 -31.26 35.06 -18.73
C GLY A 462 -29.90 34.39 -18.65
N ASN A 463 -29.11 34.44 -19.73
CA ASN A 463 -27.64 34.40 -19.82
C ASN A 463 -26.79 34.12 -18.56
N SER A 464 -26.07 32.99 -18.58
CA SER A 464 -24.66 32.89 -18.16
C SER A 464 -24.09 31.54 -18.60
N THR A 465 -23.38 31.53 -19.73
CA THR A 465 -22.58 30.41 -20.24
C THR A 465 -21.29 30.29 -19.45
N GLU A 466 -21.32 29.55 -18.35
CA GLU A 466 -20.16 28.81 -17.85
C GLU A 466 -20.25 27.40 -18.42
N SER A 467 -19.36 27.06 -19.35
CA SER A 467 -19.23 25.71 -19.91
C SER A 467 -18.57 24.81 -18.87
N SER A 468 -19.36 24.39 -17.88
CA SER A 468 -19.06 23.20 -17.08
C SER A 468 -19.28 21.98 -17.98
N HIS A 469 -18.23 21.58 -18.69
CA HIS A 469 -18.18 20.24 -19.24
C HIS A 469 -18.40 19.27 -18.07
N PRO A 470 -19.41 18.38 -18.13
CA PRO A 470 -19.52 17.31 -17.15
C PRO A 470 -18.23 16.51 -17.26
N ALA A 471 -17.49 16.41 -16.15
CA ALA A 471 -16.45 15.42 -16.03
C ALA A 471 -17.14 14.08 -16.27
N PHE A 472 -16.98 13.54 -17.48
CA PHE A 472 -17.28 12.14 -17.74
C PHE A 472 -16.32 11.38 -16.84
N GLU A 473 -16.80 11.01 -15.65
CA GLU A 473 -16.26 9.90 -14.90
C GLU A 473 -16.40 8.69 -15.84
N SER A 474 -15.33 8.45 -16.59
CA SER A 474 -15.27 7.35 -17.53
C SER A 474 -15.50 6.06 -16.75
N PRO A 475 -16.49 5.23 -17.09
CA PRO A 475 -16.74 3.95 -16.43
C PRO A 475 -15.61 2.93 -16.63
N PHE A 476 -14.53 3.31 -17.32
CA PHE A 476 -13.36 2.48 -17.61
C PHE A 476 -12.15 2.76 -16.69
N SER A 477 -12.30 3.60 -15.66
CA SER A 477 -11.17 4.10 -14.86
C SER A 477 -10.48 3.05 -13.98
N ASN A 478 -11.11 1.91 -13.72
CA ASN A 478 -10.52 0.82 -12.92
C ASN A 478 -10.68 -0.52 -13.62
N LEU A 479 -9.85 -0.81 -14.62
CA LEU A 479 -9.70 -2.19 -15.09
C LEU A 479 -9.04 -3.01 -13.97
N PRO A 480 -9.59 -4.18 -13.60
CA PRO A 480 -9.03 -5.00 -12.54
C PRO A 480 -7.60 -5.44 -12.87
N SER A 481 -6.74 -5.55 -11.85
CA SER A 481 -5.38 -6.05 -12.03
C SER A 481 -5.41 -7.49 -12.53
N TYR A 482 -4.33 -7.96 -13.18
CA TYR A 482 -4.27 -9.34 -13.67
C TYR A 482 -4.51 -10.36 -12.53
N SER A 483 -3.98 -10.09 -11.33
CA SER A 483 -4.18 -10.90 -10.11
C SER A 483 -5.62 -10.93 -9.58
N GLN A 484 -6.47 -9.99 -9.99
CA GLN A 484 -7.91 -10.02 -9.68
C GLN A 484 -8.69 -10.91 -10.65
N LEU A 485 -8.16 -11.10 -11.86
CA LEU A 485 -8.79 -11.90 -12.90
C LEU A 485 -8.28 -13.34 -12.94
N TYR A 486 -7.08 -13.60 -12.42
CA TYR A 486 -6.41 -14.89 -12.48
C TYR A 486 -5.80 -15.27 -11.13
N ASP A 487 -5.79 -16.56 -10.83
CA ASP A 487 -5.04 -17.20 -9.75
C ASP A 487 -3.54 -17.25 -10.08
N ASP A 488 -2.71 -17.49 -9.08
CA ASP A 488 -1.24 -17.49 -9.24
C ASP A 488 -0.75 -18.62 -10.18
N ASN A 489 -1.58 -19.65 -10.39
CA ASN A 489 -1.33 -20.72 -11.35
C ASN A 489 -1.71 -20.35 -12.80
N GLY A 490 -2.26 -19.14 -13.02
CA GLY A 490 -2.68 -18.63 -14.33
C GLY A 490 -4.12 -18.99 -14.72
N ASP A 491 -4.86 -19.71 -13.87
CA ASP A 491 -6.28 -19.99 -14.11
C ASP A 491 -7.13 -18.75 -13.87
N ARG A 492 -8.17 -18.57 -14.66
CA ARG A 492 -9.07 -17.42 -14.48
C ARG A 492 -9.88 -17.60 -13.20
N LYS A 493 -9.82 -16.64 -12.28
CA LYS A 493 -10.71 -16.57 -11.12
C LYS A 493 -12.16 -16.49 -11.62
N ILE A 494 -12.92 -17.56 -11.40
CA ILE A 494 -14.33 -17.62 -11.77
C ILE A 494 -15.11 -16.93 -10.64
N ASP A 495 -15.59 -15.72 -10.90
CA ASP A 495 -16.52 -15.05 -10.00
C ASP A 495 -17.89 -15.75 -10.06
N LEU A 496 -18.14 -16.65 -9.10
CA LEU A 496 -19.41 -17.35 -8.95
C LEU A 496 -20.55 -16.44 -8.45
N SER A 497 -20.27 -15.19 -8.08
CA SER A 497 -21.27 -14.24 -7.58
C SER A 497 -22.06 -13.55 -8.71
N ILE A 498 -21.54 -13.56 -9.94
CA ILE A 498 -22.27 -13.17 -11.14
C ILE A 498 -22.84 -14.45 -11.74
N PRO A 499 -24.16 -14.73 -11.63
CA PRO A 499 -24.73 -15.90 -12.26
C PRO A 499 -24.48 -15.79 -13.77
N LEU A 500 -23.62 -16.68 -14.28
CA LEU A 500 -23.45 -16.86 -15.72
C LEU A 500 -24.85 -17.10 -16.30
N PRO A 501 -25.25 -16.41 -17.38
CA PRO A 501 -26.53 -16.67 -17.99
C PRO A 501 -26.59 -18.18 -18.30
N LEU A 502 -27.51 -18.87 -17.63
CA LEU A 502 -27.76 -20.29 -17.83
C LEU A 502 -28.07 -20.46 -19.31
N TYR A 503 -27.11 -20.98 -20.05
CA TYR A 503 -27.32 -21.40 -21.42
C TYR A 503 -28.32 -22.55 -21.33
N THR A 504 -29.59 -22.25 -21.55
CA THR A 504 -30.63 -23.27 -21.66
C THR A 504 -30.29 -24.03 -22.94
N PRO A 505 -29.96 -25.34 -22.86
CA PRO A 505 -29.73 -26.12 -24.06
C PRO A 505 -30.98 -26.00 -24.92
N ARG A 506 -30.81 -25.64 -26.19
CA ARG A 506 -31.91 -25.58 -27.14
C ARG A 506 -32.51 -26.99 -27.19
N GLU A 507 -33.79 -27.13 -26.82
CA GLU A 507 -34.48 -28.42 -26.86
C GLU A 507 -34.23 -29.08 -28.21
N GLU A 508 -33.54 -30.22 -28.15
CA GLU A 508 -33.28 -31.05 -29.31
C GLU A 508 -34.63 -31.54 -29.82
N THR A 509 -35.07 -30.97 -30.94
CA THR A 509 -36.14 -31.57 -31.74
C THR A 509 -35.67 -32.97 -32.14
N SER A 510 -36.26 -33.95 -31.48
CA SER A 510 -36.23 -35.36 -31.79
C SER A 510 -36.38 -35.59 -33.29
N LYS A 511 -35.35 -36.18 -33.89
CA LYS A 511 -35.53 -37.03 -35.06
C LYS A 511 -34.85 -38.36 -34.81
N ASP A 512 -35.72 -39.33 -34.73
CA ASP A 512 -35.53 -40.76 -34.71
C ASP A 512 -34.52 -41.28 -35.75
N GLU A 513 -33.96 -42.44 -35.40
CA GLU A 513 -33.30 -43.44 -36.25
C GLU A 513 -31.92 -43.02 -36.81
N ASN A 514 -30.84 -43.79 -36.72
CA ASN A 514 -30.72 -45.24 -36.76
C ASN A 514 -29.26 -45.65 -36.45
N HIS A 515 -29.09 -46.82 -35.84
CA HIS A 515 -27.92 -47.72 -35.83
C HIS A 515 -26.46 -47.21 -35.93
N GLY A 516 -25.64 -47.61 -34.95
CA GLY A 516 -24.21 -47.83 -35.19
C GLY A 516 -23.36 -47.98 -33.93
N ASN A 517 -23.22 -49.21 -33.44
CA ASN A 517 -22.17 -49.62 -32.50
C ASN A 517 -20.79 -49.09 -32.94
N MET A 518 -20.05 -48.43 -32.05
CA MET A 518 -18.59 -48.46 -32.07
C MET A 518 -18.03 -48.18 -30.68
N GLU A 519 -17.48 -49.23 -30.07
CA GLU A 519 -16.54 -49.17 -28.95
C GLU A 519 -15.35 -48.28 -29.32
N TYR A 520 -15.01 -47.33 -28.46
CA TYR A 520 -13.68 -46.73 -28.44
C TYR A 520 -13.07 -46.88 -27.05
N SER A 521 -12.06 -47.74 -27.02
CA SER A 521 -11.15 -48.02 -25.91
C SER A 521 -10.28 -46.80 -25.60
N SER A 522 -10.21 -46.43 -24.32
CA SER A 522 -9.25 -45.45 -23.80
C SER A 522 -7.82 -46.01 -23.86
N PRO A 523 -6.82 -45.25 -24.35
CA PRO A 523 -5.42 -45.61 -24.14
C PRO A 523 -4.92 -45.02 -22.82
N THR A 524 -4.57 -45.92 -21.91
CA THR A 524 -3.80 -45.69 -20.70
C THR A 524 -2.38 -45.21 -21.06
N CYS A 525 -1.96 -44.04 -20.57
CA CYS A 525 -0.55 -43.64 -20.57
C CYS A 525 0.15 -44.20 -19.31
N PRO A 526 1.39 -44.69 -19.42
CA PRO A 526 2.10 -45.33 -18.31
C PRO A 526 2.82 -44.31 -17.40
N GLU A 527 2.90 -44.69 -16.13
CA GLU A 527 3.79 -44.13 -15.11
C GLU A 527 5.25 -44.14 -15.57
N GLU A 528 5.93 -43.00 -15.47
CA GLU A 528 7.39 -42.96 -15.38
C GLU A 528 7.82 -42.72 -13.93
N LYS A 529 8.57 -43.69 -13.43
CA LYS A 529 9.22 -43.71 -12.12
C LYS A 529 10.58 -43.02 -12.19
N ASN A 530 10.88 -42.32 -11.10
CA ASN A 530 12.20 -42.13 -10.49
C ASN A 530 13.29 -41.42 -11.32
N THR A 531 13.77 -40.29 -10.82
CA THR A 531 15.20 -40.21 -10.45
C THR A 531 15.41 -39.23 -9.30
N THR A 532 15.84 -39.80 -8.18
CA THR A 532 16.38 -39.16 -6.98
C THR A 532 17.78 -38.60 -7.30
N CYS A 533 18.02 -37.31 -7.06
CA CYS A 533 19.38 -36.76 -6.98
C CYS A 533 19.55 -36.01 -5.66
N LEU A 534 20.11 -36.74 -4.69
CA LEU A 534 20.79 -36.21 -3.52
C LEU A 534 22.09 -35.55 -3.97
N LEU A 535 22.35 -34.33 -3.52
CA LEU A 535 23.70 -33.78 -3.44
C LEU A 535 23.82 -32.91 -2.19
N VAL A 536 24.46 -33.52 -1.21
CA VAL A 536 25.00 -32.95 0.02
C VAL A 536 26.52 -33.04 -0.17
N ASP A 537 27.23 -31.91 -0.13
CA ASP A 537 28.29 -31.66 0.88
C ASP A 537 29.26 -30.49 0.55
N THR A 538 29.46 -29.67 1.60
CA THR A 538 30.69 -28.98 2.09
C THR A 538 31.44 -27.92 1.26
N ILE A 539 31.37 -26.65 1.74
CA ILE A 539 32.34 -25.90 2.59
C ILE A 539 33.85 -26.05 2.23
N PRO A 540 34.63 -24.95 2.12
CA PRO A 540 35.08 -24.07 3.24
C PRO A 540 34.38 -22.72 3.40
#